data_AF-A0A9W9SHR3-F1
#
_entry.id   AF-A0A9W9SHR3-F1
#
_cell.length_a   1.000
_cell.length_b   1.000
_cell.length_c   1.000
_cell.angle_alpha   90.00
_cell.angle_beta   90.00
_cell.angle_gamma   90.00
#
_symmetry.space_group_name_H-M   'P 1'
#
loop_
_entity.id
_entity.type
_entity.pdbx_description
1 polymer ?
#
loop_
_entity_poly.entity_id
_entity_poly.type
_entity_poly.pdbx_seq_one_letter_code
_entity_poly.pdbx_strand_id
1 'polypeptide(L)'
;MCNSSWLSISIKYADIGHSDRSTSSKSSVNQRILTMKKLWWCCFARDRVISLGMRRPVQIKIDNCPFLKRKLSLCDFEDEMSQSEAYGYDTKKALASIFLAQCDFSHVATDLLTLVYPEQPSSKKGDFRQAHIMFQEMMDIQLKLSAWYLEFATYTGGDGYNVHYSSRLFSSLLSMYYQSARMALCNHANRLIADYDLSEFLQATIKSYNAELCDAVTDMTESFKDLADANMVKYLPASALNQSGMYGIPSDSMGNERSPLFNAR
;
A
#
# COMPACT_ATOMS: atom_id res chain seq x y z
N MET A 1 6.10 3.78 -16.35
CA MET A 1 7.55 3.63 -16.13
C MET A 1 8.13 4.61 -15.12
N CYS A 2 7.71 5.89 -15.09
CA CYS A 2 8.26 6.95 -14.22
C CYS A 2 8.31 6.61 -12.70
N ASN A 3 7.23 6.05 -12.13
CA ASN A 3 7.15 5.78 -10.68
C ASN A 3 8.18 4.76 -10.16
N SER A 4 8.59 3.80 -11.00
CA SER A 4 9.61 2.80 -10.65
C SER A 4 10.98 3.43 -10.49
N SER A 5 11.36 4.27 -11.46
CA SER A 5 12.70 4.84 -11.54
C SER A 5 12.95 5.79 -10.39
N TRP A 6 11.95 6.60 -10.02
CA TRP A 6 12.02 7.47 -8.86
C TRP A 6 12.16 6.70 -7.55
N LEU A 7 11.44 5.60 -7.38
CA LEU A 7 11.62 4.75 -6.20
C LEU A 7 13.04 4.20 -6.12
N SER A 8 13.59 3.68 -7.22
CA SER A 8 14.97 3.18 -7.26
C SER A 8 15.99 4.29 -6.96
N ILE A 9 15.74 5.52 -7.41
CA ILE A 9 16.56 6.69 -7.06
C ILE A 9 16.46 7.00 -5.57
N SER A 10 15.25 7.05 -5.01
CA SER A 10 15.04 7.30 -3.57
C SER A 10 15.71 6.26 -2.69
N ILE A 11 15.67 4.98 -3.07
CA ILE A 11 16.37 3.89 -2.37
C ILE A 11 17.89 4.15 -2.38
N LYS A 12 18.47 4.51 -3.53
CA LYS A 12 19.90 4.83 -3.63
C LYS A 12 20.28 6.01 -2.73
N TYR A 13 19.48 7.07 -2.72
CA TYR A 13 19.75 8.23 -1.87
C TYR A 13 19.59 7.94 -0.38
N ALA A 14 18.61 7.11 0.00
CA ALA A 14 18.46 6.65 1.38
C ALA A 14 19.68 5.83 1.85
N ASP A 15 20.27 5.03 0.94
CA ASP A 15 21.46 4.23 1.22
C ASP A 15 22.74 5.09 1.33
N ILE A 16 22.90 6.08 0.45
CA ILE A 16 23.98 7.08 0.55
C ILE A 16 23.87 7.86 1.86
N GLY A 17 22.67 8.31 2.22
CA GLY A 17 22.41 9.06 3.46
C GLY A 17 22.62 8.23 4.73
N HIS A 18 22.57 6.89 4.65
CA HIS A 18 22.94 6.01 5.75
C HIS A 18 24.46 5.94 5.98
N SER A 19 25.25 6.00 4.89
CA SER A 19 26.70 5.83 4.92
C SER A 19 27.47 7.07 5.39
N ASP A 20 26.91 8.26 5.22
CA ASP A 20 27.56 9.54 5.59
C ASP A 20 27.49 9.82 7.10
N ARG A 21 28.19 9.05 7.93
CA ARG A 21 28.34 9.30 9.37
C ARG A 21 29.35 10.43 9.65
N SER A 22 29.02 11.65 9.29
CA SER A 22 29.82 12.84 9.63
C SER A 22 29.47 13.37 11.03
N THR A 23 30.52 13.80 11.73
CA THR A 23 30.60 14.19 13.15
C THR A 23 29.47 15.14 13.58
N SER A 24 28.48 14.60 14.30
CA SER A 24 27.28 15.34 14.73
C SER A 24 27.00 15.12 16.22
N SER A 25 26.40 16.12 16.89
CA SER A 25 26.05 16.05 18.32
C SER A 25 25.00 14.97 18.59
N LYS A 26 24.93 14.40 19.80
CA LYS A 26 24.01 13.29 20.14
C LYS A 26 22.53 13.57 19.79
N SER A 27 22.05 14.81 20.01
CA SER A 27 20.67 15.20 19.65
C SER A 27 20.46 15.25 18.13
N SER A 28 21.40 15.82 17.38
CA SER A 28 21.34 15.85 15.92
C SER A 28 21.46 14.47 15.28
N VAL A 29 22.20 13.54 15.91
CA VAL A 29 22.30 12.13 15.50
C VAL A 29 20.96 11.41 15.68
N ASN A 30 20.27 11.62 16.81
CA ASN A 30 18.97 10.99 17.06
C ASN A 30 17.90 11.47 16.05
N GLN A 31 17.84 12.77 15.77
CA GLN A 31 16.89 13.32 14.79
C GLN A 31 17.17 12.78 13.38
N ARG A 32 18.44 12.64 13.01
CA ARG A 32 18.84 12.05 11.74
C ARG A 32 18.44 10.58 11.63
N ILE A 33 18.66 9.79 12.68
CA ILE A 33 18.25 8.37 12.73
C ILE A 33 16.73 8.25 12.58
N LEU A 34 15.97 9.11 13.26
CA LEU A 34 14.51 9.14 13.17
C LEU A 34 14.03 9.52 11.76
N THR A 35 14.65 10.53 11.15
CA THR A 35 14.38 10.95 9.77
C THR A 35 14.66 9.82 8.79
N MET A 36 15.78 9.11 8.95
CA MET A 36 16.11 7.95 8.12
C MET A 36 15.12 6.80 8.32
N LYS A 37 14.70 6.53 9.56
CA LYS A 37 13.66 5.54 9.85
C LYS A 37 12.39 5.88 9.05
N LYS A 38 11.87 7.11 9.17
CA LYS A 38 10.69 7.57 8.43
C LYS A 38 10.85 7.45 6.92
N LEU A 39 11.99 7.89 6.38
CA LEU A 39 12.28 7.82 4.94
C LEU A 39 12.26 6.37 4.43
N TRP A 40 12.90 5.44 5.15
CA TRP A 40 12.91 4.02 4.79
C TRP A 40 11.51 3.41 4.82
N TRP A 41 10.69 3.75 5.82
CA TRP A 41 9.27 3.33 5.86
C TRP A 41 8.45 3.90 4.71
N CYS A 42 8.66 5.17 4.34
CA CYS A 42 8.02 5.76 3.16
C CYS A 42 8.41 5.01 1.87
N CYS A 43 9.70 4.73 1.68
CA CYS A 43 10.19 3.95 0.53
C CYS A 43 9.61 2.54 0.52
N PHE A 44 9.58 1.87 1.67
CA PHE A 44 9.04 0.53 1.83
C PHE A 44 7.56 0.45 1.48
N ALA A 45 6.74 1.33 2.08
CA ALA A 45 5.32 1.38 1.80
C ALA A 45 5.03 1.71 0.33
N ARG A 46 5.81 2.64 -0.26
CA ARG A 46 5.67 3.00 -1.67
C ARG A 46 6.05 1.86 -2.60
N ASP A 47 7.11 1.11 -2.29
CA ASP A 47 7.53 -0.06 -3.05
C ASP A 47 6.42 -1.11 -3.14
N ARG A 48 5.72 -1.39 -2.03
CA ARG A 48 4.62 -2.36 -2.01
C ARG A 48 3.42 -1.90 -2.81
N VAL A 49 3.01 -0.65 -2.67
CA VAL A 49 1.91 -0.06 -3.45
C VAL A 49 2.21 -0.11 -4.95
N ILE A 50 3.43 0.25 -5.37
CA ILE A 50 3.82 0.19 -6.78
C ILE A 50 3.89 -1.26 -7.25
N SER A 51 4.44 -2.17 -6.46
CA SER A 51 4.55 -3.58 -6.81
C SER A 51 3.18 -4.23 -7.01
N LEU A 52 2.22 -3.88 -6.13
CA LEU A 52 0.83 -4.31 -6.24
C LEU A 52 0.15 -3.74 -7.48
N GLY A 53 0.24 -2.42 -7.70
CA GLY A 53 -0.42 -1.76 -8.84
C GLY A 53 0.22 -2.03 -10.20
N MET A 54 1.52 -2.33 -10.24
CA MET A 54 2.27 -2.58 -11.48
C MET A 54 2.57 -4.06 -11.72
N ARG A 55 2.09 -4.95 -10.85
CA ARG A 55 2.21 -6.41 -10.95
C ARG A 55 3.64 -6.90 -11.14
N ARG A 56 4.53 -6.47 -10.24
CA ARG A 56 5.98 -6.71 -10.34
C ARG A 56 6.58 -7.11 -8.99
N PRO A 57 7.79 -7.70 -8.97
CA PRO A 57 8.49 -7.98 -7.74
C PRO A 57 8.82 -6.71 -6.94
N VAL A 58 8.87 -6.86 -5.62
CA VAL A 58 9.31 -5.83 -4.69
C VAL A 58 10.81 -5.53 -4.85
N GLN A 59 11.22 -4.28 -4.64
CA GLN A 59 12.63 -3.87 -4.71
C GLN A 59 13.33 -3.91 -3.34
N ILE A 60 12.59 -3.64 -2.26
CA ILE A 60 13.16 -3.52 -0.91
C ILE A 60 12.92 -4.81 -0.13
N LYS A 61 13.99 -5.51 0.25
CA LYS A 61 13.97 -6.64 1.18
C LYS A 61 14.12 -6.14 2.61
N ILE A 62 13.24 -6.58 3.52
CA ILE A 62 13.25 -6.16 4.93
C ILE A 62 14.59 -6.52 5.58
N ASP A 63 15.12 -7.71 5.30
CA ASP A 63 16.35 -8.22 5.92
C ASP A 63 17.58 -7.36 5.62
N ASN A 64 17.57 -6.66 4.48
CA ASN A 64 18.66 -5.81 4.02
C ASN A 64 18.61 -4.40 4.60
N CYS A 65 17.57 -4.04 5.37
CA CYS A 65 17.41 -2.70 5.90
C CYS A 65 17.23 -2.70 7.44
N PRO A 66 18.20 -2.23 8.23
CA PRO A 66 18.09 -2.21 9.69
C PRO A 66 16.97 -1.29 10.19
N PHE A 67 16.62 -0.24 9.44
CA PHE A 67 15.55 0.70 9.82
C PHE A 67 14.14 0.09 9.75
N LEU A 68 13.96 -0.94 8.91
CA LEU A 68 12.69 -1.65 8.77
C LEU A 68 12.50 -2.76 9.80
N LYS A 69 13.56 -3.12 10.56
CA LYS A 69 13.46 -4.11 11.65
C LYS A 69 12.70 -3.60 12.86
N ARG A 70 12.58 -2.27 13.01
CA ARG A 70 11.83 -1.63 14.10
C ARG A 70 10.63 -0.91 13.52
N LYS A 71 9.43 -1.34 13.91
CA LYS A 71 8.16 -0.71 13.54
C LYS A 71 8.17 0.78 13.83
N LEU A 72 7.56 1.54 12.93
CA LEU A 72 7.24 2.94 13.14
C LEU A 72 6.08 3.04 14.14
N SER A 73 6.07 4.06 14.98
CA SER A 73 5.01 4.33 15.95
C SER A 73 4.66 5.82 15.98
N LEU A 74 3.57 6.17 16.66
CA LEU A 74 3.17 7.58 16.79
C LEU A 74 4.22 8.43 17.50
N CYS A 75 4.96 7.86 18.45
CA CYS A 75 6.05 8.55 19.15
C CYS A 75 7.16 9.00 18.20
N ASP A 76 7.37 8.29 17.08
CA ASP A 76 8.32 8.72 16.07
C ASP A 76 7.90 10.06 15.41
N PHE A 77 6.64 10.49 15.53
CA PHE A 77 6.11 11.72 14.91
C PHE A 77 5.82 12.85 15.91
N GLU A 78 6.05 12.66 17.21
CA GLU A 78 5.66 13.63 18.26
C GLU A 78 6.15 15.06 18.00
N ASP A 79 7.42 15.20 17.61
CA ASP A 79 8.03 16.52 17.33
C ASP A 79 7.34 17.29 16.19
N GLU A 80 6.73 16.58 15.23
CA GLU A 80 6.12 17.16 14.03
C GLU A 80 4.61 17.35 14.16
N MET A 81 3.99 16.75 15.19
CA MET A 81 2.53 16.73 15.36
C MET A 81 1.97 18.11 15.72
N SER A 82 2.73 18.92 16.47
CA SER A 82 2.32 20.25 16.94
C SER A 82 2.93 21.39 16.12
N GLN A 83 3.90 21.12 15.24
CA GLN A 83 4.67 22.13 14.51
C GLN A 83 4.22 22.32 13.05
N SER A 84 3.09 21.72 12.67
CA SER A 84 2.61 21.71 11.30
C SER A 84 1.83 22.98 10.95
N GLU A 85 2.33 23.77 10.01
CA GLU A 85 1.64 24.96 9.50
C GLU A 85 0.42 24.62 8.63
N ALA A 86 0.33 23.39 8.12
CA ALA A 86 -0.72 22.96 7.18
C ALA A 86 -1.90 22.21 7.83
N TYR A 87 -1.68 21.63 9.00
CA TYR A 87 -2.65 20.72 9.64
C TYR A 87 -2.60 20.89 11.14
N GLY A 88 -3.78 20.97 11.76
CA GLY A 88 -3.91 20.88 13.21
C GLY A 88 -3.49 19.50 13.75
N TYR A 89 -3.22 19.46 15.05
CA TYR A 89 -2.73 18.27 15.76
C TYR A 89 -3.58 17.01 15.48
N ASP A 90 -4.91 17.12 15.55
CA ASP A 90 -5.81 15.96 15.36
C ASP A 90 -5.73 15.41 13.93
N THR A 91 -5.63 16.29 12.93
CA THR A 91 -5.47 15.87 11.53
C THR A 91 -4.09 15.23 11.32
N LYS A 92 -3.02 15.80 11.89
CA LYS A 92 -1.68 15.19 11.83
C LYS A 92 -1.65 13.81 12.47
N LYS A 93 -2.29 13.67 13.64
CA LYS A 93 -2.40 12.38 14.35
C LYS A 93 -3.17 11.36 13.50
N ALA A 94 -4.29 11.74 12.92
CA ALA A 94 -5.05 10.88 12.00
C ALA A 94 -4.20 10.43 10.80
N LEU A 95 -3.53 11.36 10.13
CA LEU A 95 -2.69 11.07 8.96
C LEU A 95 -1.51 10.16 9.32
N ALA A 96 -0.84 10.40 10.45
CA ALA A 96 0.24 9.56 10.94
C ALA A 96 -0.23 8.14 11.21
N SER A 97 -1.39 7.97 11.86
CA SER A 97 -1.95 6.63 12.10
C SER A 97 -2.38 5.91 10.84
N ILE A 98 -2.96 6.61 9.85
CA ILE A 98 -3.27 6.00 8.54
C ILE A 98 -1.98 5.54 7.87
N PHE A 99 -0.90 6.34 7.95
CA PHE A 99 0.40 5.95 7.42
C PHE A 99 1.01 4.76 8.18
N LEU A 100 0.84 4.66 9.50
CA LEU A 100 1.24 3.49 10.28
C LEU A 100 0.46 2.24 9.85
N ALA A 101 -0.85 2.35 9.66
CA ALA A 101 -1.68 1.27 9.12
C ALA A 101 -1.21 0.84 7.72
N GLN A 102 -0.77 1.79 6.87
CA GLN A 102 -0.16 1.48 5.58
C GLN A 102 1.19 0.77 5.71
N CYS A 103 1.99 1.11 6.72
CA CYS A 103 3.25 0.40 7.02
C CYS A 103 2.98 -1.05 7.44
N ASP A 104 1.98 -1.27 8.30
CA ASP A 104 1.56 -2.62 8.69
C ASP A 104 0.97 -3.41 7.51
N PHE A 105 0.14 -2.78 6.67
CA PHE A 105 -0.32 -3.35 5.41
C PHE A 105 0.84 -3.81 4.54
N SER A 106 1.90 -2.98 4.44
CA SER A 106 3.05 -3.26 3.59
C SER A 106 3.83 -4.50 4.04
N HIS A 107 3.76 -4.87 5.32
CA HIS A 107 4.26 -6.16 5.78
C HIS A 107 3.43 -7.32 5.23
N VAL A 108 2.11 -7.29 5.44
CA VAL A 108 1.22 -8.35 4.93
C VAL A 108 1.28 -8.46 3.40
N ALA A 109 1.33 -7.32 2.73
CA ALA A 109 1.47 -7.24 1.28
C ALA A 109 2.82 -7.79 0.80
N THR A 110 3.87 -7.83 1.63
CA THR A 110 5.14 -8.44 1.23
C THR A 110 4.96 -9.92 0.96
N ASP A 111 4.32 -10.67 1.88
CA ASP A 111 4.06 -12.10 1.74
C ASP A 111 3.26 -12.37 0.44
N LEU A 112 2.20 -11.59 0.22
CA LEU A 112 1.41 -11.63 -1.01
C LEU A 112 2.28 -11.40 -2.25
N LEU A 113 3.03 -10.30 -2.29
CA LEU A 113 3.79 -9.89 -3.48
C LEU A 113 4.92 -10.86 -3.80
N THR A 114 5.55 -11.46 -2.79
CA THR A 114 6.57 -12.49 -3.01
C THR A 114 5.98 -13.78 -3.58
N LEU A 115 4.75 -14.12 -3.22
CA LEU A 115 4.02 -15.26 -3.76
C LEU A 115 3.56 -15.01 -5.20
N VAL A 116 2.91 -13.86 -5.46
CA VAL A 116 2.26 -13.61 -6.76
C VAL A 116 3.21 -13.03 -7.81
N TYR A 117 4.28 -12.34 -7.41
CA TYR A 117 5.29 -11.72 -8.28
C TYR A 117 6.71 -12.06 -7.81
N PRO A 118 7.15 -13.33 -7.92
CA PRO A 118 8.49 -13.74 -7.48
C PRO A 118 9.59 -13.08 -8.31
N GLU A 119 10.73 -12.78 -7.68
CA GLU A 119 11.91 -12.18 -8.35
C GLU A 119 12.47 -13.07 -9.46
N GLN A 120 12.40 -14.39 -9.27
CA GLN A 120 12.79 -15.37 -10.28
C GLN A 120 11.61 -16.32 -10.53
N PRO A 121 10.98 -16.29 -11.71
CA PRO A 121 9.93 -17.23 -12.04
C PRO A 121 10.51 -18.64 -12.12
N SER A 122 9.88 -19.60 -11.44
CA SER A 122 10.26 -21.00 -11.53
C SER A 122 10.10 -21.48 -12.98
N SER A 123 11.20 -21.88 -13.62
CA SER A 123 11.17 -22.36 -15.03
C SER A 123 10.56 -23.75 -15.19
N LYS A 124 10.19 -24.42 -14.10
CA LYS A 124 9.55 -25.74 -14.11
C LYS A 124 8.12 -25.59 -13.61
N LYS A 125 7.16 -26.25 -14.29
CA LYS A 125 5.85 -26.53 -13.67
C LYS A 125 6.15 -27.29 -12.37
N GLY A 126 5.68 -26.75 -11.25
CA GLY A 126 5.81 -27.42 -9.96
C GLY A 126 5.02 -28.74 -9.97
N ASP A 127 5.25 -29.58 -8.97
CA ASP A 127 4.40 -30.75 -8.73
C ASP A 127 3.16 -30.37 -7.90
N PHE A 128 2.21 -31.31 -7.75
CA PHE A 128 1.01 -31.08 -6.94
C PHE A 128 1.33 -30.71 -5.48
N ARG A 129 2.48 -31.12 -4.96
CA ARG A 129 2.91 -30.74 -3.59
C ARG A 129 3.25 -29.26 -3.53
N GLN A 130 3.89 -28.70 -4.55
CA GLN A 130 4.14 -27.26 -4.65
C GLN A 130 2.83 -26.47 -4.74
N ALA A 131 1.86 -26.94 -5.53
CA ALA A 131 0.53 -26.31 -5.57
C ALA A 131 -0.14 -26.29 -4.19
N HIS A 132 -0.07 -27.41 -3.45
CA HIS A 132 -0.63 -27.49 -2.10
C HIS A 132 0.01 -26.48 -1.13
N ILE A 133 1.34 -26.36 -1.15
CA ILE A 133 2.07 -25.38 -0.34
C ILE A 133 1.64 -23.96 -0.69
N MET A 134 1.55 -23.64 -1.98
CA MET A 134 1.11 -22.31 -2.42
C MET A 134 -0.32 -22.00 -1.97
N PHE A 135 -1.25 -22.96 -2.05
CA PHE A 135 -2.60 -22.78 -1.49
C PHE A 135 -2.61 -22.55 0.03
N GLN A 136 -1.74 -23.23 0.78
CA GLN A 136 -1.62 -22.99 2.22
C GLN A 136 -1.09 -21.57 2.52
N GLU A 137 -0.07 -21.13 1.80
CA GLU A 137 0.46 -19.76 1.90
C GLU A 137 -0.62 -18.72 1.56
N MET A 138 -1.43 -18.98 0.52
CA MET A 138 -2.55 -18.12 0.16
C MET A 138 -3.58 -17.98 1.28
N MET A 139 -3.94 -19.08 1.95
CA MET A 139 -4.89 -19.06 3.07
C MET A 139 -4.35 -18.25 4.25
N ASP A 140 -3.06 -18.39 4.58
CA ASP A 140 -2.41 -17.61 5.62
C ASP A 140 -2.38 -16.11 5.27
N ILE A 141 -2.05 -15.77 4.03
CA ILE A 141 -2.08 -14.39 3.52
C ILE A 141 -3.50 -13.81 3.60
N GLN A 142 -4.52 -14.58 3.20
CA GLN A 142 -5.93 -14.14 3.27
C GLN A 142 -6.35 -13.82 4.70
N LEU A 143 -5.95 -14.67 5.66
CA LEU A 143 -6.22 -14.46 7.08
C LEU A 143 -5.54 -13.19 7.60
N LYS A 144 -4.25 -13.01 7.29
CA LYS A 144 -3.49 -11.81 7.69
C LYS A 144 -4.07 -10.53 7.09
N LEU A 145 -4.45 -10.54 5.82
CA LEU A 145 -5.08 -9.40 5.14
C LEU A 145 -6.42 -9.05 5.79
N SER A 146 -7.25 -10.06 6.08
CA SER A 146 -8.56 -9.86 6.71
C SER A 146 -8.44 -9.33 8.14
N ALA A 147 -7.50 -9.88 8.92
CA ALA A 147 -7.23 -9.41 10.27
C ALA A 147 -6.76 -7.94 10.29
N TRP A 148 -5.81 -7.61 9.41
CA TRP A 148 -5.35 -6.23 9.25
C TRP A 148 -6.50 -5.29 8.84
N TYR A 149 -7.37 -5.69 7.91
CA TYR A 149 -8.46 -4.84 7.45
C TYR A 149 -9.51 -4.62 8.55
N LEU A 150 -9.80 -5.63 9.36
CA LEU A 150 -10.72 -5.50 10.49
C LEU A 150 -10.20 -4.47 11.51
N GLU A 151 -8.92 -4.53 11.86
CA GLU A 151 -8.27 -3.55 12.74
C GLU A 151 -8.31 -2.14 12.14
N PHE A 152 -7.96 -2.02 10.85
CA PHE A 152 -7.98 -0.76 10.12
C PHE A 152 -9.39 -0.15 10.03
N ALA A 153 -10.40 -0.95 9.67
CA ALA A 153 -11.78 -0.51 9.54
C ALA A 153 -12.37 -0.06 10.88
N THR A 154 -12.06 -0.77 11.97
CA THR A 154 -12.45 -0.37 13.33
C THR A 154 -11.86 0.98 13.69
N TYR A 155 -10.60 1.21 13.29
CA TYR A 155 -9.91 2.47 13.53
C TYR A 155 -10.51 3.64 12.72
N THR A 156 -10.77 3.45 11.43
CA THR A 156 -11.27 4.52 10.54
C THR A 156 -12.78 4.73 10.59
N GLY A 157 -13.54 3.76 11.11
CA GLY A 157 -15.00 3.82 11.24
C GLY A 157 -15.51 4.65 12.42
N GLY A 158 -14.64 5.14 13.29
CA GLY A 158 -15.02 6.02 14.40
C GLY A 158 -15.26 7.48 13.98
N ASP A 159 -16.21 8.14 14.62
CA ASP A 159 -16.67 9.52 14.33
C ASP A 159 -15.54 10.58 14.30
N GLY A 160 -14.39 10.32 14.94
CA GLY A 160 -13.28 11.26 15.08
C GLY A 160 -12.26 11.30 13.92
N TYR A 161 -12.22 10.32 13.00
CA TYR A 161 -11.17 10.24 11.97
C TYR A 161 -11.57 10.82 10.60
N ASN A 162 -12.83 11.22 10.44
CA ASN A 162 -13.38 11.81 9.21
C ASN A 162 -13.47 13.35 9.22
N VAL A 163 -12.78 14.02 10.16
CA VAL A 163 -12.88 15.48 10.34
C VAL A 163 -12.26 16.27 9.17
N HIS A 164 -11.23 15.73 8.53
CA HIS A 164 -10.50 16.41 7.45
C HIS A 164 -10.50 15.59 6.15
N TYR A 165 -10.64 16.27 5.00
CA TYR A 165 -10.71 15.64 3.68
C TYR A 165 -9.47 14.78 3.36
N SER A 166 -8.29 15.19 3.81
CA SER A 166 -7.05 14.41 3.62
C SER A 166 -7.10 13.06 4.33
N SER A 167 -7.63 12.99 5.55
CA SER A 167 -7.75 11.73 6.29
C SER A 167 -8.68 10.77 5.56
N ARG A 168 -9.83 11.26 5.09
CA ARG A 168 -10.77 10.48 4.26
C ARG A 168 -10.13 10.00 2.95
N LEU A 169 -9.38 10.87 2.28
CA LEU A 169 -8.67 10.51 1.05
C LEU A 169 -7.69 9.36 1.28
N PHE A 170 -6.83 9.48 2.30
CA PHE A 170 -5.80 8.47 2.56
C PHE A 170 -6.37 7.17 3.13
N SER A 171 -7.44 7.21 3.93
CA SER A 171 -8.11 5.99 4.39
C SER A 171 -8.77 5.25 3.23
N SER A 172 -9.51 5.97 2.37
CA SER A 172 -10.14 5.37 1.18
C SER A 172 -9.10 4.79 0.23
N LEU A 173 -7.98 5.49 0.03
CA LEU A 173 -6.86 5.01 -0.77
C LEU A 173 -6.26 3.71 -0.21
N LEU A 174 -6.14 3.60 1.11
CA LEU A 174 -5.63 2.40 1.78
C LEU A 174 -6.64 1.23 1.67
N SER A 175 -7.94 1.49 1.75
CA SER A 175 -8.99 0.51 1.42
C SER A 175 -8.86 0.02 -0.03
N MET A 176 -8.63 0.92 -1.00
CA MET A 176 -8.41 0.51 -2.39
C MET A 176 -7.16 -0.37 -2.57
N TYR A 177 -6.08 -0.11 -1.81
CA TYR A 177 -4.90 -0.99 -1.81
C TYR A 177 -5.22 -2.37 -1.26
N TYR A 178 -6.04 -2.46 -0.22
CA TYR A 178 -6.54 -3.72 0.31
C TYR A 178 -7.37 -4.50 -0.71
N GLN A 179 -8.32 -3.84 -1.38
CA GLN A 179 -9.11 -4.48 -2.43
C GLN A 179 -8.22 -4.98 -3.58
N SER A 180 -7.20 -4.21 -3.96
CA SER A 180 -6.21 -4.62 -4.95
C SER A 180 -5.44 -5.89 -4.52
N ALA A 181 -5.15 -6.03 -3.23
CA ALA A 181 -4.48 -7.21 -2.67
C ALA A 181 -5.37 -8.45 -2.75
N ARG A 182 -6.66 -8.33 -2.37
CA ARG A 182 -7.66 -9.40 -2.53
C ARG A 182 -7.79 -9.84 -3.99
N MET A 183 -7.88 -8.89 -4.91
CA MET A 183 -7.94 -9.17 -6.35
C MET A 183 -6.69 -9.90 -6.84
N ALA A 184 -5.49 -9.49 -6.40
CA ALA A 184 -4.25 -10.15 -6.77
C ALA A 184 -4.20 -11.61 -6.28
N LEU A 185 -4.66 -11.86 -5.04
CA LEU A 185 -4.74 -13.20 -4.46
C LEU A 185 -5.72 -14.10 -5.23
N CYS A 186 -6.93 -13.62 -5.52
CA CYS A 186 -7.94 -14.37 -6.28
C CYS A 186 -7.46 -14.70 -7.70
N ASN A 187 -6.85 -13.72 -8.37
CA ASN A 187 -6.28 -13.94 -9.71
C ASN A 187 -5.13 -14.95 -9.69
N HIS A 188 -4.30 -14.94 -8.65
CA HIS A 188 -3.26 -15.94 -8.48
C HIS A 188 -3.84 -17.33 -8.22
N ALA A 189 -4.90 -17.45 -7.41
CA ALA A 189 -5.59 -18.72 -7.15
C ALA A 189 -6.08 -19.36 -8.44
N ASN A 190 -6.81 -18.57 -9.25
CA ASN A 190 -7.36 -19.02 -10.52
C ASN A 190 -6.25 -19.43 -11.50
N ARG A 191 -5.12 -18.71 -11.52
CA ARG A 191 -3.95 -19.08 -12.32
C ARG A 191 -3.34 -20.40 -11.85
N LEU A 192 -3.17 -20.58 -10.54
CA LEU A 192 -2.65 -21.82 -9.96
C LEU A 192 -3.55 -23.00 -10.33
N ILE A 193 -4.87 -22.85 -10.21
CA ILE A 193 -5.82 -23.90 -10.58
C ILE A 193 -5.67 -24.28 -12.07
N ALA A 194 -5.48 -23.30 -12.95
CA ALA A 194 -5.29 -23.53 -14.38
C ALA A 194 -3.92 -24.16 -14.70
N ASP A 195 -2.83 -23.68 -14.09
CA ASP A 195 -1.47 -24.16 -14.37
C ASP A 195 -1.27 -25.64 -14.02
N TYR A 196 -1.99 -26.11 -13.00
CA TYR A 196 -1.99 -27.49 -12.51
C TYR A 196 -3.18 -28.33 -12.99
N ASP A 197 -3.98 -27.84 -13.94
CA ASP A 197 -5.14 -28.54 -14.53
C ASP A 197 -6.16 -29.06 -13.49
N LEU A 198 -6.38 -28.28 -12.42
CA LEU A 198 -7.24 -28.65 -11.28
C LEU A 198 -8.70 -28.19 -11.43
N SER A 199 -9.07 -27.60 -12.57
CA SER A 199 -10.34 -26.90 -12.72
C SER A 199 -11.58 -27.79 -12.54
N GLU A 200 -11.52 -29.04 -12.99
CA GLU A 200 -12.62 -29.99 -12.84
C GLU A 200 -12.85 -30.40 -11.38
N PHE A 201 -11.76 -30.49 -10.59
CA PHE A 201 -11.81 -30.92 -9.19
C PHE A 201 -12.17 -29.79 -8.23
N LEU A 202 -11.80 -28.54 -8.57
CA LEU A 202 -11.89 -27.38 -7.68
C LEU A 202 -12.97 -26.38 -8.10
N GLN A 203 -14.05 -26.82 -8.77
CA GLN A 203 -15.10 -25.92 -9.26
C GLN A 203 -15.74 -25.06 -8.15
N ALA A 204 -15.96 -25.61 -6.96
CA ALA A 204 -16.49 -24.86 -5.82
C ALA A 204 -15.51 -23.75 -5.37
N THR A 205 -14.22 -24.09 -5.30
CA THR A 205 -13.14 -23.14 -4.96
C THR A 205 -13.02 -22.03 -5.99
N ILE A 206 -13.09 -22.34 -7.29
CA ILE A 206 -13.12 -21.33 -8.37
C ILE A 206 -14.29 -20.38 -8.19
N LYS A 207 -15.50 -20.91 -7.94
CA LYS A 207 -16.69 -20.09 -7.70
C LYS A 207 -16.50 -19.17 -6.50
N SER A 208 -15.90 -19.66 -5.42
CA SER A 208 -15.59 -18.86 -4.23
C SER A 208 -14.64 -17.70 -4.54
N TYR A 209 -13.50 -17.97 -5.20
CA TYR A 209 -12.54 -16.91 -5.56
C TYR A 209 -13.10 -15.92 -6.58
N ASN A 210 -13.96 -16.36 -7.50
CA ASN A 210 -14.63 -15.46 -8.43
C ASN A 210 -15.65 -14.56 -7.73
N ALA A 211 -16.40 -15.09 -6.75
CA ALA A 211 -17.29 -14.28 -5.93
C ALA A 211 -16.51 -13.25 -5.12
N GLU A 212 -15.41 -13.66 -4.47
CA GLU A 212 -14.53 -12.76 -3.72
C GLU A 212 -13.88 -11.70 -4.61
N LEU A 213 -13.50 -12.05 -5.84
CA LEU A 213 -12.98 -11.10 -6.83
C LEU A 213 -14.03 -10.05 -7.22
N CYS A 214 -15.27 -10.47 -7.50
CA CYS A 214 -16.36 -9.55 -7.81
C CYS A 214 -16.68 -8.60 -6.64
N ASP A 215 -16.68 -9.12 -5.42
CA ASP A 215 -16.86 -8.35 -4.20
C ASP A 215 -15.77 -7.28 -4.05
N ALA A 216 -14.49 -7.67 -4.17
CA ALA A 216 -13.37 -6.73 -4.08
C ALA A 216 -13.40 -5.63 -5.16
N VAL A 217 -13.80 -5.97 -6.39
CA VAL A 217 -13.97 -5.00 -7.47
C VAL A 217 -15.12 -4.02 -7.18
N THR A 218 -16.21 -4.52 -6.60
CA THR A 218 -17.37 -3.71 -6.22
C THR A 218 -16.97 -2.70 -5.15
N ASP A 219 -16.36 -3.17 -4.06
CA ASP A 219 -15.87 -2.32 -2.97
C ASP A 219 -14.87 -1.25 -3.44
N MET A 220 -13.95 -1.63 -4.35
CA MET A 220 -12.99 -0.68 -4.94
C MET A 220 -13.70 0.40 -5.77
N THR A 221 -14.71 0.00 -6.53
CA THR A 221 -15.50 0.91 -7.37
C THR A 221 -16.33 1.86 -6.53
N GLU A 222 -16.92 1.37 -5.43
CA GLU A 222 -17.65 2.20 -4.48
C GLU A 222 -16.72 3.20 -3.78
N SER A 223 -15.57 2.74 -3.28
CA SER A 223 -14.55 3.62 -2.69
C SER A 223 -14.10 4.72 -3.66
N PHE A 224 -13.97 4.40 -4.95
CA PHE A 224 -13.62 5.38 -5.98
C PHE A 224 -14.76 6.37 -6.26
N LYS A 225 -16.02 5.89 -6.33
CA LYS A 225 -17.21 6.74 -6.51
C LYS A 225 -17.34 7.73 -5.35
N ASP A 226 -17.17 7.28 -4.12
CA ASP A 226 -17.23 8.14 -2.94
C ASP A 226 -16.19 9.28 -3.00
N LEU A 227 -14.99 8.98 -3.49
CA LEU A 227 -13.96 9.99 -3.72
C LEU A 227 -14.28 10.91 -4.89
N ALA A 228 -14.95 10.41 -5.93
CA ALA A 228 -15.37 11.19 -7.09
C ALA A 228 -16.46 12.19 -6.69
N ASP A 229 -17.47 11.74 -5.97
CA ASP A 229 -18.57 12.57 -5.45
C ASP A 229 -18.06 13.66 -4.50
N ALA A 230 -16.98 13.36 -3.76
CA ALA A 230 -16.29 14.33 -2.91
C ALA A 230 -15.27 15.22 -3.64
N ASN A 231 -15.17 15.15 -4.98
CA ASN A 231 -14.19 15.88 -5.81
C ASN A 231 -12.71 15.66 -5.42
N MET A 232 -12.40 14.48 -4.88
CA MET A 232 -11.07 14.14 -4.38
C MET A 232 -10.22 13.31 -5.35
N VAL A 233 -10.81 12.77 -6.43
CA VAL A 233 -10.12 11.91 -7.41
C VAL A 233 -8.86 12.58 -7.99
N LYS A 234 -8.89 13.90 -8.19
CA LYS A 234 -7.74 14.68 -8.70
C LYS A 234 -6.50 14.65 -7.80
N TYR A 235 -6.65 14.24 -6.53
CA TYR A 235 -5.56 14.12 -5.57
C TYR A 235 -5.03 12.68 -5.42
N LEU A 236 -5.60 11.72 -6.17
CA LEU A 236 -5.15 10.33 -6.12
C LEU A 236 -3.77 10.17 -6.78
N PRO A 237 -2.89 9.32 -6.20
CA PRO A 237 -1.64 9.00 -6.85
C PRO A 237 -1.91 8.17 -8.11
N ALA A 238 -1.07 8.32 -9.13
CA ALA A 238 -1.17 7.55 -10.37
C ALA A 238 -1.19 6.02 -10.16
N SER A 239 -0.61 5.51 -9.06
CA SER A 239 -0.67 4.08 -8.69
C SER A 239 -2.09 3.59 -8.40
N ALA A 240 -2.97 4.45 -7.88
CA ALA A 240 -4.36 4.11 -7.58
C ALA A 240 -5.21 3.98 -8.84
N LEU A 241 -4.94 4.81 -9.86
CA LEU A 241 -5.64 4.77 -11.16
C LEU A 241 -5.35 3.48 -11.94
N ASN A 242 -4.15 2.92 -11.76
CA ASN A 242 -3.77 1.66 -12.40
C ASN A 242 -4.49 0.46 -11.78
N GLN A 243 -4.82 0.54 -10.49
CA GLN A 243 -5.46 -0.52 -9.74
C GLN A 243 -6.96 -0.61 -10.02
N SER A 244 -7.62 0.52 -10.25
CA SER A 244 -9.05 0.56 -10.59
C SER A 244 -9.36 0.22 -12.06
N GLY A 245 -8.34 0.06 -12.92
CA GLY A 245 -8.54 -0.24 -14.34
C GLY A 245 -9.20 0.90 -15.15
N MET A 246 -9.34 2.10 -14.57
CA MET A 246 -10.12 3.21 -15.14
C MET A 246 -9.33 4.16 -16.06
N TYR A 247 -8.41 3.63 -16.87
CA TYR A 247 -7.79 4.39 -17.96
C TYR A 247 -8.85 4.66 -19.05
N GLY A 248 -9.69 5.67 -18.84
CA GLY A 248 -10.77 6.00 -19.78
C GLY A 248 -11.59 7.24 -19.48
N ILE A 249 -11.36 7.97 -18.38
CA ILE A 249 -11.99 9.30 -18.21
C ILE A 249 -11.14 10.32 -18.97
N PRO A 250 -11.69 11.01 -19.99
CA PRO A 250 -10.93 11.98 -20.79
C PRO A 250 -10.35 13.08 -19.92
N SER A 251 -9.08 13.41 -20.17
CA SER A 251 -8.34 14.52 -19.57
C SER A 251 -8.92 15.91 -19.86
N ASP A 252 -9.93 15.99 -20.73
CA ASP A 252 -10.43 17.25 -21.32
C ASP A 252 -11.52 17.94 -20.49
N SER A 253 -11.90 17.39 -19.32
CA SER A 253 -12.76 18.08 -18.35
C SER A 253 -11.99 18.78 -17.23
N MET A 254 -10.66 18.70 -17.19
CA MET A 254 -9.85 19.53 -16.29
C MET A 254 -9.71 20.93 -16.87
N GLY A 255 -10.81 21.68 -16.74
CA GLY A 255 -10.88 23.10 -16.98
C GLY A 255 -9.73 23.84 -16.32
N ASN A 256 -9.09 24.65 -17.14
CA ASN A 256 -8.00 25.55 -16.83
C ASN A 256 -8.49 26.66 -15.88
N GLU A 257 -8.60 26.38 -14.58
CA GLU A 257 -8.75 27.41 -13.56
C GLU A 257 -7.55 27.38 -12.61
N ARG A 258 -6.61 28.28 -12.88
CA ARG A 258 -5.70 28.80 -11.86
C ARG A 258 -6.55 29.49 -10.79
N SER A 259 -6.55 29.01 -9.55
CA SER A 259 -6.84 29.81 -8.34
C SER A 259 -6.62 29.03 -7.02
N PRO A 260 -6.45 29.72 -5.87
CA PRO A 260 -5.38 29.47 -4.91
C PRO A 260 -5.81 28.62 -3.70
N LEU A 261 -5.06 27.55 -3.39
CA LEU A 261 -5.26 26.73 -2.17
C LEU A 261 -4.13 26.84 -1.14
N PHE A 262 -3.29 27.88 -1.26
CA PHE A 262 -2.42 28.35 -0.18
C PHE A 262 -2.87 29.77 0.19
N ASN A 263 -3.92 29.87 0.99
CA ASN A 263 -4.18 31.00 1.88
C ASN A 263 -5.48 30.73 2.66
N ALA A 264 -5.33 30.22 3.87
CA ALA A 264 -6.25 30.52 4.96
C ALA A 264 -5.45 30.44 6.27
N ARG A 265 -5.55 31.53 7.04
CA ARG A 265 -4.98 31.73 8.37
C ARG A 265 -5.54 30.75 9.39
#